data_AF-A0A4Y2HSB0-F1
#
_entry.id   AF-A0A4Y2HSB0-F1
#
_cell.length_a   1.000
_cell.length_b   1.000
_cell.length_c   1.000
_cell.angle_alpha   90.00
_cell.angle_beta   90.00
_cell.angle_gamma   90.00
#
_symmetry.space_group_name_H-M   'P 1'
#
loop_
_entity.id
_entity.type
_entity.pdbx_description
1 polymer ?
#
loop_
_entity_poly.entity_id
_entity_poly.type
_entity_poly.pdbx_seq_one_letter_code
_entity_poly.pdbx_strand_id
1 'polypeptide(L)'
;MELENILGTKTDVNFTIATNNACISIPSGPEDISRSRNCKPIQPILERFPKRKVGDRFRSFNRKLYHFKWLEYSVSQDSVFCYYCCHFSENGSIADYKCDAFIVTGCRQWKKCYGKSENKNRLLKHQLSFFHCKAVANYEAYNSTLEKGSVISQISKEHAMLIKENRHYLVTLCEILLTIAQQKIGVRESGSLFRASAIDIESE
;
A
#
# COMPACT_ATOMS: atom_id res chain seq x y z
N MET A 1 -19.56 -44.54 0.35
CA MET A 1 -19.05 -44.22 1.69
C MET A 1 -17.54 -44.11 1.56
N GLU A 2 -17.05 -42.88 1.66
CA GLU A 2 -15.65 -42.47 1.89
C GLU A 2 -14.57 -42.85 0.86
N LEU A 3 -14.44 -42.01 -0.17
CA LEU A 3 -13.18 -41.80 -0.91
C LEU A 3 -12.52 -40.46 -0.50
N GLU A 4 -12.66 -40.04 0.77
CA GLU A 4 -12.11 -38.77 1.26
C GLU A 4 -10.70 -38.88 1.88
N ASN A 5 -10.06 -40.05 1.88
CA ASN A 5 -8.83 -40.28 2.67
C ASN A 5 -7.50 -40.45 1.91
N ILE A 6 -7.38 -40.02 0.64
CA ILE A 6 -6.14 -40.24 -0.15
C ILE A 6 -5.40 -38.96 -0.57
N LEU A 7 -5.88 -37.75 -0.23
CA LEU A 7 -5.12 -36.53 -0.51
C LEU A 7 -4.43 -36.00 0.75
N GLY A 8 -3.10 -36.17 0.71
CA GLY A 8 -2.13 -35.86 1.74
C GLY A 8 -2.35 -34.55 2.51
N THR A 9 -1.94 -34.65 3.77
CA THR A 9 -1.66 -33.57 4.73
C THR A 9 -1.69 -32.16 4.15
N LYS A 10 -2.61 -31.34 4.68
CA LYS A 10 -2.53 -29.87 4.61
C LYS A 10 -1.17 -29.43 5.14
N THR A 11 -0.21 -29.23 4.25
CA THR A 11 0.94 -28.36 4.54
C THR A 11 0.42 -26.93 4.41
N ASP A 12 -0.22 -26.47 5.48
CA ASP A 12 -0.39 -25.03 5.70
C ASP A 12 1.02 -24.48 5.86
N VAL A 13 1.56 -23.93 4.77
CA VAL A 13 2.81 -23.14 4.82
C VAL A 13 2.47 -21.89 5.62
N ASN A 14 2.57 -22.00 6.94
CA ASN A 14 2.50 -20.87 7.85
C ASN A 14 3.74 -20.01 7.62
N PHE A 15 3.64 -19.09 6.67
CA PHE A 15 4.48 -17.90 6.71
C PHE A 15 4.03 -17.09 7.93
N THR A 16 4.66 -17.37 9.07
CA THR A 16 4.64 -16.48 10.22
C THR A 16 5.05 -15.11 9.72
N ILE A 17 4.06 -14.21 9.61
CA ILE A 17 4.32 -12.79 9.51
C ILE A 17 5.11 -12.47 10.77
N ALA A 18 6.41 -12.22 10.60
CA ALA A 18 7.20 -11.58 11.64
C ALA A 18 6.60 -10.18 11.80
N THR A 19 5.58 -10.06 12.66
CA THR A 19 5.21 -8.81 13.29
C THR A 19 6.35 -8.45 14.21
N ASN A 20 7.46 -7.97 13.63
CA ASN A 20 8.45 -7.19 14.32
C ASN A 20 7.81 -5.82 14.57
N ASN A 21 6.84 -5.81 15.48
CA ASN A 21 6.40 -4.64 16.21
C ASN A 21 7.55 -4.24 17.14
N ALA A 22 8.63 -3.73 16.56
CA ALA A 22 9.48 -2.80 17.27
C ALA A 22 8.77 -1.45 17.18
N CYS A 23 7.98 -1.16 18.21
CA CYS A 23 7.38 0.15 18.46
C CYS A 23 8.51 1.17 18.62
N ILE A 24 9.06 1.66 17.50
CA ILE A 24 9.91 2.82 17.49
C ILE A 24 8.95 3.99 17.64
N SER A 25 8.84 4.49 18.88
CA SER A 25 8.16 5.73 19.20
C SER A 25 8.80 6.87 18.41
N ILE A 26 8.28 7.10 17.20
CA ILE A 26 8.41 8.37 16.49
C ILE A 26 7.92 9.44 17.47
N PRO A 27 8.62 10.58 17.63
CA PRO A 27 8.18 11.64 18.52
C PRO A 27 6.71 11.92 18.22
N SER A 28 5.85 11.84 19.25
CA SER A 28 4.41 11.99 19.09
C SER A 28 4.14 13.27 18.31
N GLY A 29 3.72 13.11 17.06
CA GLY A 29 3.16 14.20 16.30
C GLY A 29 1.97 14.81 17.06
N PRO A 30 1.45 15.94 16.59
CA PRO A 30 0.25 16.52 17.19
C PRO A 30 -0.86 15.47 17.32
N GLU A 31 -1.50 15.40 18.49
CA GLU A 31 -2.58 14.42 18.73
C GLU A 31 -3.81 14.67 17.84
N ASP A 32 -3.91 15.87 17.26
CA ASP A 32 -5.00 16.39 16.43
C ASP A 32 -4.77 16.25 14.92
N ILE A 33 -3.77 15.46 14.49
CA ILE A 33 -3.58 15.03 13.10
C ILE A 33 -3.67 13.49 12.97
N SER A 34 -3.54 12.96 11.75
CA SER A 34 -3.66 11.52 11.49
C SER A 34 -2.66 10.67 12.29
N ARG A 35 -3.15 9.58 12.89
CA ARG A 35 -2.36 8.68 13.74
C ARG A 35 -1.85 7.42 13.04
N SER A 36 -2.37 7.12 11.84
CA SER A 36 -1.94 5.95 11.07
C SER A 36 -2.19 6.14 9.57
N ARG A 37 -1.58 5.25 8.76
CA ARG A 37 -1.75 5.12 7.30
C ARG A 37 -3.20 4.87 6.86
N ASN A 38 -4.05 4.39 7.76
CA ASN A 38 -5.44 4.04 7.46
C ASN A 38 -6.37 5.26 7.60
N CYS A 39 -5.88 6.36 8.17
CA CYS A 39 -6.64 7.59 8.31
C CYS A 39 -6.66 8.39 6.99
N LYS A 40 -7.47 9.45 6.95
CA LYS A 40 -7.39 10.46 5.90
C LYS A 40 -6.65 11.70 6.45
N PRO A 41 -6.05 12.53 5.57
CA PRO A 41 -5.50 13.82 5.97
C PRO A 41 -6.51 14.64 6.78
N ILE A 42 -6.12 15.10 7.98
CA ILE A 42 -6.99 15.88 8.86
C ILE A 42 -6.97 17.37 8.46
N GLN A 43 -8.11 17.88 7.97
CA GLN A 43 -8.28 19.24 7.45
C GLN A 43 -9.46 19.96 8.13
N PRO A 44 -9.29 20.43 9.39
CA PRO A 44 -10.38 21.01 10.17
C PRO A 44 -10.83 22.36 9.58
N ILE A 45 -12.14 22.55 9.46
CA ILE A 45 -12.74 23.81 9.04
C ILE A 45 -13.08 24.62 10.29
N LEU A 46 -12.21 25.58 10.62
CA LEU A 46 -12.44 26.51 11.72
C LEU A 46 -13.11 27.79 11.19
N GLU A 47 -13.99 28.40 12.00
CA GLU A 47 -14.50 29.74 11.72
C GLU A 47 -13.36 30.78 11.67
N ARG A 48 -12.39 30.62 12.58
CA ARG A 48 -11.21 31.48 12.69
C ARG A 48 -9.99 30.63 13.00
N PHE A 49 -9.03 30.63 12.09
CA PHE A 49 -7.72 30.03 12.35
C PHE A 49 -6.89 30.91 13.30
N PRO A 50 -6.08 30.31 14.18
CA PRO A 50 -5.11 31.01 15.00
C PRO A 50 -4.31 32.05 14.20
N LYS A 51 -4.22 33.26 14.75
CA LYS A 51 -3.44 34.36 14.18
C LYS A 51 -2.21 34.58 15.04
N ARG A 52 -1.06 34.71 14.38
CA ARG A 52 0.20 35.08 15.05
C ARG A 52 0.81 36.30 14.41
N LYS A 53 1.48 37.13 15.22
CA LYS A 53 2.22 38.29 14.76
C LYS A 53 3.53 37.81 14.12
N VAL A 54 3.71 38.11 12.83
CA VAL A 54 4.92 37.78 12.06
C VAL A 54 5.49 39.08 11.50
N GLY A 55 6.53 39.61 12.15
CA GLY A 55 6.97 40.98 11.96
C GLY A 55 5.88 41.95 12.40
N ASP A 56 5.45 42.82 11.49
CA ASP A 56 4.42 43.81 11.79
C ASP A 56 2.98 43.39 11.39
N ARG A 57 2.82 42.20 10.80
CA ARG A 57 1.52 41.72 10.32
C ARG A 57 1.06 40.47 11.05
N PHE A 58 -0.22 40.42 11.40
CA PHE A 58 -0.86 39.19 11.82
C PHE A 58 -1.10 38.28 10.61
N ARG A 59 -0.73 37.02 10.75
CA ARG A 59 -0.89 36.00 9.72
C ARG A 59 -1.51 34.75 10.33
N SER A 60 -2.31 34.05 9.54
CA SER A 60 -2.92 32.79 9.90
C SER A 60 -2.86 31.81 8.73
N PHE A 61 -3.13 30.55 9.03
CA PHE A 61 -3.53 29.59 8.04
C PHE A 61 -4.81 30.04 7.30
N ASN A 62 -4.97 29.58 6.07
CA ASN A 62 -6.14 29.82 5.23
C ASN A 62 -6.59 28.49 4.62
N ARG A 63 -7.85 28.12 4.86
CA ARG A 63 -8.46 26.88 4.34
C ARG A 63 -8.35 26.71 2.83
N LYS A 64 -8.13 27.77 2.04
CA LYS A 64 -7.85 27.67 0.60
C LYS A 64 -6.62 26.79 0.31
N LEU A 65 -5.71 26.63 1.27
CA LEU A 65 -4.57 25.71 1.15
C LEU A 65 -4.96 24.24 1.11
N TYR A 66 -6.18 23.85 1.51
CA TYR A 66 -6.66 22.47 1.43
C TYR A 66 -6.87 21.94 0.00
N HIS A 67 -6.69 22.77 -1.04
CA HIS A 67 -6.49 22.26 -2.41
C HIS A 67 -5.30 21.29 -2.51
N PHE A 68 -4.31 21.41 -1.61
CA PHE A 68 -3.28 20.40 -1.40
C PHE A 68 -3.86 19.21 -0.63
N LYS A 69 -4.18 18.12 -1.32
CA LYS A 69 -4.82 16.92 -0.74
C LYS A 69 -4.01 16.27 0.37
N TRP A 70 -2.69 16.40 0.33
CA TRP A 70 -1.76 15.84 1.32
C TRP A 70 -1.66 16.65 2.62
N LEU A 71 -2.21 17.87 2.64
CA LEU A 71 -1.97 18.83 3.71
C LEU A 71 -2.82 18.49 4.94
N GLU A 72 -2.18 18.37 6.09
CA GLU A 72 -2.84 18.31 7.39
C GLU A 72 -2.59 19.59 8.17
N TYR A 73 -3.56 20.02 8.96
CA TYR A 73 -3.39 21.18 9.83
C TYR A 73 -3.66 20.80 11.28
N SER A 74 -2.63 20.95 12.11
CA SER A 74 -2.75 20.86 13.56
C SER A 74 -3.19 22.22 14.12
N VAL A 75 -4.35 22.23 14.77
CA VAL A 75 -4.88 23.38 15.51
C VAL A 75 -4.01 23.62 16.75
N SER A 76 -3.64 22.55 17.45
CA SER A 76 -2.85 22.61 18.68
C SER A 76 -1.47 23.26 18.46
N GLN A 77 -0.82 22.97 17.32
CA GLN A 77 0.50 23.53 16.98
C GLN A 77 0.43 24.74 16.04
N ASP A 78 -0.75 25.10 15.55
CA ASP A 78 -0.98 26.08 14.46
C ASP A 78 0.04 25.89 13.33
N SER A 79 0.16 24.67 12.81
CA SER A 79 1.19 24.28 11.83
C SER A 79 0.64 23.24 10.86
N VAL A 80 1.15 23.24 9.62
CA VAL A 80 0.78 22.23 8.61
C VAL A 80 1.81 21.11 8.50
N PHE A 81 1.32 19.92 8.26
CA PHE A 81 2.08 18.69 8.07
C PHE A 81 1.73 18.05 6.71
N CYS A 82 2.55 17.11 6.27
CA CYS A 82 2.27 16.33 5.07
C CYS A 82 1.89 14.91 5.43
N TYR A 83 0.62 14.55 5.21
CA TYR A 83 0.10 13.21 5.47
C TYR A 83 0.94 12.13 4.78
N TYR A 84 1.23 12.31 3.49
CA TYR A 84 2.00 11.33 2.72
C TYR A 84 3.41 11.15 3.30
N CYS A 85 4.11 12.25 3.58
CA CYS A 85 5.47 12.17 4.11
C CYS A 85 5.51 11.66 5.56
N CYS A 86 4.51 11.95 6.39
CA CYS A 86 4.45 11.46 7.76
C CYS A 86 4.29 9.93 7.81
N HIS A 87 3.52 9.35 6.88
CA HIS A 87 3.10 7.95 6.98
C HIS A 87 3.77 7.02 5.96
N PHE A 88 4.18 7.54 4.80
CA PHE A 88 4.66 6.76 3.66
C PHE A 88 6.10 7.09 3.25
N SER A 89 6.82 7.86 4.05
CA SER A 89 8.28 7.94 3.95
C SER A 89 8.90 6.59 4.31
N GLU A 90 9.82 6.10 3.49
CA GLU A 90 10.65 4.97 3.88
C GLU A 90 11.59 5.34 5.01
N ASN A 91 11.97 4.34 5.80
CA ASN A 91 12.99 4.42 6.85
C ASN A 91 14.40 4.60 6.24
N GLY A 92 14.59 5.57 5.35
CA GLY A 92 15.93 6.09 5.11
C GLY A 92 16.50 6.61 6.43
N SER A 93 17.81 6.80 6.50
CA SER A 93 18.48 7.35 7.68
C SER A 93 17.63 8.48 8.28
N ILE A 94 17.22 8.30 9.53
CA ILE A 94 16.40 9.26 10.30
C ILE A 94 16.99 10.68 10.21
N ALA A 95 18.30 10.80 9.96
CA ALA A 95 19.01 12.05 9.70
C ALA A 95 18.44 12.88 8.52
N ASP A 96 18.00 12.25 7.43
CA ASP A 96 17.55 12.96 6.22
C ASP A 96 16.16 13.58 6.43
N TYR A 97 15.30 12.91 7.20
CA TYR A 97 13.91 13.34 7.47
C TYR A 97 13.77 14.20 8.73
N LYS A 98 14.69 14.10 9.68
CA LYS A 98 14.69 14.89 10.94
C LYS A 98 14.66 16.40 10.70
N CYS A 99 15.05 16.85 9.51
CA CYS A 99 15.09 18.25 9.13
C CYS A 99 13.86 18.72 8.33
N ASP A 100 12.93 17.84 7.93
CA ASP A 100 11.74 18.28 7.21
C ASP A 100 10.67 18.82 8.18
N ALA A 101 10.40 20.11 8.07
CA ALA A 101 9.34 20.77 8.82
C ALA A 101 7.96 20.16 8.54
N PHE A 102 7.73 19.52 7.38
CA PHE A 102 6.43 18.91 7.10
C PHE A 102 6.17 17.59 7.85
N ILE A 103 7.19 17.02 8.49
CA ILE A 103 7.09 15.76 9.24
C ILE A 103 7.27 16.02 10.74
N VAL A 104 8.31 16.77 11.12
CA VAL A 104 8.74 16.84 12.54
C VAL A 104 8.15 18.02 13.29
N THR A 105 8.30 19.24 12.76
CA THR A 105 8.03 20.48 13.53
C THR A 105 6.79 21.24 13.07
N GLY A 106 6.23 20.87 11.93
CA GLY A 106 5.18 21.60 11.25
C GLY A 106 5.68 22.83 10.49
N CYS A 107 5.11 23.07 9.31
CA CYS A 107 5.33 24.31 8.58
C CYS A 107 4.31 25.37 9.03
N ARG A 108 4.81 26.51 9.52
CA ARG A 108 3.97 27.64 9.97
C ARG A 108 4.36 28.99 9.37
N GLN A 109 5.26 29.01 8.38
CA GLN A 109 5.68 30.25 7.73
C GLN A 109 4.64 30.68 6.69
N TRP A 110 3.49 31.17 7.15
CA TRP A 110 2.34 31.54 6.31
C TRP A 110 2.69 32.44 5.12
N LYS A 111 3.59 33.41 5.30
CA LYS A 111 4.08 34.26 4.19
C LYS A 111 4.65 33.45 3.02
N LYS A 112 5.33 32.34 3.30
CA LYS A 112 5.94 31.43 2.32
C LYS A 112 4.98 30.35 1.83
N CYS A 113 3.76 30.24 2.33
CA CYS A 113 2.78 29.25 1.85
C CYS A 113 1.91 29.77 0.70
N TYR A 114 1.86 31.09 0.51
CA TYR A 114 1.00 31.75 -0.48
C TYR A 114 1.76 32.30 -1.70
N GLY A 115 3.03 31.93 -1.88
CA GLY A 115 3.80 32.31 -3.07
C GLY A 115 3.18 31.73 -4.35
N LYS A 116 3.34 32.43 -5.47
CA LYS A 116 2.83 31.96 -6.78
C LYS A 116 3.77 31.01 -7.54
N SER A 117 5.03 30.91 -7.10
CA SER A 117 6.08 30.10 -7.73
C SER A 117 6.68 29.17 -6.68
N GLU A 118 7.17 28.00 -7.09
CA GLU A 118 7.86 27.02 -6.24
C GLU A 118 8.96 27.63 -5.37
N ASN A 119 9.78 28.54 -5.91
CA ASN A 119 10.88 29.17 -5.18
C ASN A 119 10.39 30.07 -4.03
N LYS A 120 9.16 30.57 -4.14
CA LYS A 120 8.53 31.46 -3.16
C LYS A 120 7.47 30.74 -2.32
N ASN A 121 7.04 29.55 -2.72
CA ASN A 121 5.99 28.78 -2.08
C ASN A 121 6.56 27.48 -1.51
N ARG A 122 6.68 27.44 -0.18
CA ARG A 122 7.21 26.28 0.55
C ARG A 122 6.34 25.02 0.39
N LEU A 123 5.02 25.16 0.21
CA LEU A 123 4.12 24.03 -0.03
C LEU A 123 4.34 23.45 -1.43
N LEU A 124 4.42 24.31 -2.46
CA LEU A 124 4.73 23.87 -3.82
C LEU A 124 6.13 23.25 -3.91
N LYS A 125 7.14 23.89 -3.32
CA LYS A 125 8.49 23.33 -3.26
C LYS A 125 8.53 21.96 -2.61
N HIS A 126 7.77 21.77 -1.53
CA HIS A 126 7.65 20.46 -0.88
C HIS A 126 6.95 19.44 -1.78
N GLN A 127 5.82 19.80 -2.40
CA GLN A 127 5.09 18.90 -3.28
C GLN A 127 5.93 18.43 -4.47
N LEU A 128 6.81 19.28 -4.99
CA LEU A 128 7.73 18.95 -6.08
C LEU A 128 9.02 18.26 -5.61
N SER A 129 9.21 18.11 -4.30
CA SER A 129 10.42 17.48 -3.76
C SER A 129 10.43 15.97 -4.03
N PHE A 130 11.62 15.43 -4.25
CA PHE A 130 11.84 14.00 -4.46
C PHE A 130 11.20 13.14 -3.36
N PHE A 131 11.40 13.52 -2.09
CA PHE A 131 10.85 12.78 -0.94
C PHE A 131 9.33 12.76 -0.92
N HIS A 132 8.68 13.87 -1.29
CA HIS A 132 7.23 13.92 -1.41
C HIS A 132 6.73 13.02 -2.54
N CYS A 133 7.31 13.13 -3.73
CA CYS A 133 6.94 12.28 -4.86
C CYS A 133 7.09 10.79 -4.54
N LYS A 134 8.16 10.41 -3.84
CA LYS A 134 8.36 9.04 -3.36
C LYS A 134 7.30 8.61 -2.35
N ALA A 135 6.97 9.46 -1.39
CA ALA A 135 5.91 9.19 -0.41
C ALA A 135 4.52 9.08 -1.08
N VAL A 136 4.25 9.88 -2.11
CA VAL A 136 3.03 9.77 -2.94
C VAL A 136 2.96 8.42 -3.63
N ALA A 137 4.04 7.99 -4.29
CA ALA A 137 4.08 6.67 -4.94
C ALA A 137 3.81 5.53 -3.95
N ASN A 138 4.38 5.61 -2.75
CA ASN A 138 4.13 4.64 -1.68
C ASN A 138 2.68 4.65 -1.19
N TYR A 139 2.06 5.83 -1.06
CA TYR A 139 0.65 5.96 -0.73
C TYR A 139 -0.26 5.37 -1.81
N GLU A 140 0.04 5.59 -3.09
CA GLU A 140 -0.71 5.04 -4.21
C GLU A 140 -0.59 3.50 -4.30
N ALA A 141 0.61 2.97 -4.07
CA ALA A 141 0.84 1.53 -3.97
C ALA A 141 0.04 0.93 -2.80
N TYR A 142 0.05 1.58 -1.64
CA TYR A 142 -0.73 1.16 -0.48
C TYR A 142 -2.25 1.14 -0.77
N ASN A 143 -2.80 2.20 -1.36
CA ASN A 143 -4.22 2.22 -1.75
C ASN A 143 -4.55 1.11 -2.75
N SER A 144 -3.66 0.85 -3.71
CA SER A 144 -3.83 -0.25 -4.67
C SER A 144 -3.91 -1.60 -3.96
N THR A 145 -3.12 -1.82 -2.90
CA THR A 145 -3.19 -3.05 -2.09
C THR A 145 -4.44 -3.15 -1.22
N LEU A 146 -5.02 -2.02 -0.79
CA LEU A 146 -6.31 -2.03 -0.11
C LEU A 146 -7.46 -2.44 -1.04
N GLU A 147 -7.42 -2.01 -2.31
CA GLU A 147 -8.46 -2.35 -3.28
C GLU A 147 -8.31 -3.76 -3.84
N LYS A 148 -7.08 -4.15 -4.22
CA LYS A 148 -6.80 -5.40 -4.95
C LYS A 148 -6.30 -6.54 -4.06
N GLY A 149 -5.99 -6.27 -2.79
CA GLY A 149 -5.25 -7.17 -1.92
C GLY A 149 -3.73 -7.09 -2.16
N SER A 150 -2.96 -7.63 -1.22
CA SER A 150 -1.51 -7.77 -1.35
C SER A 150 -1.12 -8.81 -2.39
N VAL A 151 0.13 -8.77 -2.88
CA VAL A 151 0.69 -9.78 -3.80
C VAL A 151 0.51 -11.19 -3.25
N ILE A 152 0.73 -11.38 -1.94
CA ILE A 152 0.54 -12.67 -1.27
C ILE A 152 -0.92 -13.13 -1.38
N SER A 153 -1.87 -12.22 -1.12
CA SER A 153 -3.30 -12.55 -1.20
C SER A 153 -3.75 -12.87 -2.62
N GLN A 154 -3.18 -12.20 -3.62
CA GLN A 154 -3.40 -12.48 -5.04
C GLN A 154 -2.87 -13.88 -5.34
N ILE A 155 -1.56 -14.13 -5.16
CA ILE A 155 -0.94 -15.43 -5.46
C ILE A 155 -1.69 -16.58 -4.77
N SER A 156 -2.08 -16.41 -3.52
CA SER A 156 -2.84 -17.42 -2.77
C SER A 156 -4.21 -17.69 -3.42
N LYS A 157 -4.90 -16.64 -3.87
CA LYS A 157 -6.17 -16.75 -4.60
C LYS A 157 -5.98 -17.43 -5.95
N GLU A 158 -4.98 -17.03 -6.74
CA GLU A 158 -4.69 -17.67 -8.03
C GLU A 158 -4.30 -19.14 -7.87
N HIS A 159 -3.47 -19.46 -6.89
CA HIS A 159 -3.09 -20.84 -6.58
C HIS A 159 -4.29 -21.70 -6.17
N ALA A 160 -5.21 -21.16 -5.36
CA ALA A 160 -6.45 -21.85 -5.00
C ALA A 160 -7.34 -22.12 -6.23
N MET A 161 -7.42 -21.17 -7.17
CA MET A 161 -8.15 -21.35 -8.43
C MET A 161 -7.52 -22.44 -9.30
N LEU A 162 -6.19 -22.44 -9.43
CA LEU A 162 -5.45 -23.46 -10.19
C LEU A 162 -5.66 -24.87 -9.61
N ILE A 163 -5.59 -25.03 -8.28
CA ILE A 163 -5.85 -26.33 -7.62
C ILE A 163 -7.27 -26.81 -7.94
N LYS A 164 -8.25 -25.91 -7.89
CA LYS A 164 -9.65 -26.25 -8.18
C LYS A 164 -9.81 -26.71 -9.63
N GLU A 165 -9.18 -26.02 -10.58
CA GLU A 165 -9.22 -26.35 -12.00
C GLU A 165 -8.54 -27.70 -12.28
N ASN A 166 -7.34 -27.92 -11.74
CA ASN A 166 -6.62 -29.20 -11.86
C ASN A 166 -7.42 -30.37 -11.28
N ARG A 167 -8.07 -30.17 -10.12
CA ARG A 167 -8.95 -31.18 -9.54
C ARG A 167 -10.14 -31.49 -10.46
N HIS A 168 -10.74 -30.47 -11.06
CA HIS A 168 -11.82 -30.66 -12.01
C HIS A 168 -11.36 -31.45 -13.24
N TYR A 169 -10.20 -31.14 -13.81
CA TYR A 169 -9.62 -31.91 -14.92
C TYR A 169 -9.38 -33.37 -14.57
N LEU A 170 -8.79 -33.65 -13.40
CA LEU A 170 -8.53 -35.02 -12.96
C LEU A 170 -9.82 -35.82 -12.79
N VAL A 171 -10.85 -35.22 -12.16
CA VAL A 171 -12.16 -35.87 -11.99
C VAL A 171 -12.76 -36.20 -13.37
N THR A 172 -12.76 -35.24 -14.30
CA THR A 172 -13.27 -35.44 -15.66
C THR A 172 -12.51 -36.56 -16.40
N LEU A 173 -11.18 -36.62 -16.28
CA LEU A 173 -10.38 -37.70 -16.89
C LEU A 173 -10.71 -39.05 -16.28
N CYS A 174 -10.86 -39.12 -14.95
CA CYS A 174 -11.28 -40.35 -14.27
C CYS A 174 -12.67 -40.81 -14.73
N GLU A 175 -13.62 -39.90 -14.91
CA GLU A 175 -14.96 -40.20 -15.44
C GLU A 175 -14.90 -40.73 -16.88
N ILE A 176 -14.09 -40.13 -17.75
CA ILE A 176 -13.88 -40.61 -19.12
C ILE A 176 -13.29 -42.03 -19.10
N LEU A 177 -12.25 -42.28 -18.30
CA LEU A 177 -11.65 -43.61 -18.19
C LEU A 177 -12.65 -44.65 -17.67
N LEU A 178 -13.46 -44.28 -16.68
CA LEU A 178 -14.50 -45.15 -16.13
C LEU A 178 -15.55 -45.51 -17.19
N THR A 179 -16.02 -44.53 -17.98
CA THR A 179 -17.02 -44.77 -19.03
C THR A 179 -16.48 -45.65 -20.15
N ILE A 180 -15.24 -45.45 -20.59
CA ILE A 180 -14.56 -46.29 -21.58
C ILE A 180 -14.44 -47.73 -21.08
N ALA A 181 -14.02 -47.91 -19.81
CA ALA A 181 -13.90 -49.22 -19.19
C ALA A 181 -15.26 -49.94 -19.11
N GLN A 182 -16.32 -49.24 -18.72
CA GLN A 182 -17.69 -49.78 -18.67
C GLN A 182 -18.21 -50.20 -20.05
N GLN A 183 -17.89 -49.44 -21.10
CA GLN A 183 -18.29 -49.73 -22.48
C GLN A 183 -17.41 -50.80 -23.16
N LYS A 184 -16.36 -51.29 -22.49
CA LYS A 184 -15.37 -52.25 -23.03
C LYS A 184 -14.67 -51.76 -24.30
N ILE A 185 -14.50 -50.45 -24.44
CA ILE A 185 -13.76 -49.86 -25.56
C ILE A 185 -12.28 -49.83 -25.19
N GLY A 186 -11.40 -50.37 -26.04
CA GLY A 186 -9.95 -50.29 -25.82
C GLY A 186 -9.44 -48.86 -26.05
N VAL A 187 -8.66 -48.32 -25.11
CA VAL A 187 -7.96 -47.04 -25.29
C VAL A 187 -6.92 -47.22 -26.39
N ARG A 188 -7.04 -46.43 -27.47
CA ARG A 188 -6.08 -46.43 -28.58
C ARG A 188 -5.30 -45.13 -28.54
N GLU A 189 -3.98 -45.22 -28.61
CA GLU A 189 -3.12 -44.06 -28.78
C GLU A 189 -3.34 -43.44 -30.17
N SER A 190 -3.48 -42.11 -30.23
CA SER A 190 -3.36 -41.38 -31.49
C SER A 190 -1.89 -40.96 -31.60
N GLY A 191 -1.20 -41.41 -32.64
CA GLY A 191 0.25 -41.23 -32.85
C GLY A 191 0.69 -39.80 -33.17
N SER A 192 0.15 -38.79 -32.47
CA SER A 192 0.70 -37.43 -32.48
C SER A 192 1.66 -37.28 -31.31
N LEU A 193 2.95 -37.08 -31.62
CA LEU A 193 4.03 -36.76 -30.67
C LEU A 193 3.51 -35.87 -29.54
N PHE A 194 3.62 -36.35 -28.30
CA PHE A 194 3.56 -35.49 -27.12
C PHE A 194 4.57 -34.36 -27.33
N ARG A 195 4.07 -33.14 -27.57
CA ARG A 195 4.90 -31.96 -27.65
C ARG A 195 5.43 -31.72 -26.24
N ALA A 196 6.63 -32.21 -25.96
CA ALA A 196 7.39 -31.84 -24.79
C ALA A 196 7.64 -30.32 -24.89
N SER A 197 6.76 -29.52 -24.30
CA SER A 197 7.15 -28.17 -23.91
C SER A 197 8.08 -28.35 -22.73
N ALA A 198 9.37 -28.48 -23.02
CA ALA A 198 10.42 -28.29 -22.04
C ALA A 198 10.15 -26.93 -21.38
N ILE A 199 9.83 -26.97 -20.09
CA ILE A 199 9.95 -25.81 -19.24
C ILE A 199 11.44 -25.78 -18.93
N ASP A 200 12.18 -24.99 -19.72
CA ASP A 200 13.56 -24.65 -19.40
C ASP A 200 13.51 -23.82 -18.10
N ILE A 201 13.79 -24.47 -16.98
CA ILE A 201 14.12 -23.80 -15.73
C ILE A 201 15.58 -23.39 -15.89
N GLU A 202 15.81 -22.22 -16.48
CA GLU A 202 17.10 -21.54 -16.33
C GLU A 202 17.25 -21.16 -14.86
N SER A 203 18.19 -21.82 -14.20
CA SER A 203 18.69 -21.43 -12.89
C SER A 203 19.66 -20.25 -13.06
N GLU A 204 19.26 -19.07 -12.61
CA GLU A 204 20.17 -18.02 -12.11
C GLU A 204 19.97 -17.86 -10.60
#